data_AF-A0A378WFN4-F1
#
_entry.id   AF-A0A378WFN4-F1
#
_cell.length_a   1.000
_cell.length_b   1.000
_cell.length_c   1.000
_cell.angle_alpha   90.00
_cell.angle_beta   90.00
_cell.angle_gamma   90.00
#
_symmetry.space_group_name_H-M   'P 1'
#
loop_
_entity.id
_entity.type
_entity.pdbx_description
1 polymer ?
#
loop_
_entity_poly.entity_id
_entity_poly.type
_entity_poly.pdbx_seq_one_letter_code
_entity_poly.pdbx_strand_id
1 'polypeptide(L)'
;MQYLQQFQYLIMQKFILIRGHQGSGKSTFADKKMAEFRQEYPDAQIFHIENDREMTDSDGIYRFSSEALAKAQAKGLAVMKSAFKTGQSNLQADILVVNSNTNQKSSACIQLLQLARKHGFETEIYRMHNFYRNVHDVKESDVLAAYVRLNNNRLRDEIHVEAVQPMSEAVKANIGKLESFGKQRPVFDEDRQTFVTEEYLMFGRSNFTVKQAKLYPELRVFKYARKVFYENRFDDALLEMRGLVMDEYNHIIVRPFKKVFNYSERIGKNSRYPIDISDGHLVDAVVKVNGFLGCCTYVELSQQHPSFGTGFDRNVIYSTTGSLDSDFAKMTREHCAQYEKLFKQYPNHTFLFEITDENDVHIINEHFGEILIGMIDVRTGRQFSEHELNAVAERFNAENDVQIKRPEMLEKLTFGRLKEILKTVEHEGFMVFDAETQELLFKLKSPYYLVSKFFGRSNEGNIGRKLDKRHVDEEYYPLIDHIREHQAVFNRLGELDKIAFIQEFIRNSI
;
A
#
# COMPACT_ATOMS: atom_id res chain seq x y z
N MET A 1 47.06 17.45 -60.57
CA MET A 1 46.36 16.38 -59.82
C MET A 1 46.17 16.84 -58.39
N GLN A 2 44.99 17.39 -58.07
CA GLN A 2 44.61 17.70 -56.68
C GLN A 2 43.79 16.53 -56.15
N TYR A 3 44.27 15.92 -55.06
CA TYR A 3 43.54 14.92 -54.30
C TYR A 3 42.38 15.60 -53.55
N LEU A 4 41.15 15.27 -53.91
CA LEU A 4 39.96 15.56 -53.11
C LEU A 4 39.86 14.53 -51.98
N GLN A 5 40.11 14.94 -50.74
CA GLN A 5 39.72 14.20 -49.55
C GLN A 5 38.19 14.17 -49.47
N GLN A 6 37.58 13.03 -49.77
CA GLN A 6 36.19 12.76 -49.41
C GLN A 6 36.14 12.54 -47.89
N PHE A 7 35.59 13.51 -47.15
CA PHE A 7 35.12 13.28 -45.79
C PHE A 7 33.92 12.32 -45.88
N GLN A 8 34.14 11.06 -45.50
CA GLN A 8 33.09 10.08 -45.34
C GLN A 8 32.33 10.46 -44.07
N TYR A 9 31.17 11.13 -44.20
CA TYR A 9 30.27 11.35 -43.07
C TYR A 9 29.86 9.97 -42.54
N LEU A 10 30.25 9.66 -41.30
CA LEU A 10 29.82 8.44 -40.61
C LEU A 10 28.33 8.57 -40.31
N ILE A 11 27.50 7.83 -41.04
CA ILE A 11 26.06 7.73 -40.79
C ILE A 11 25.82 7.29 -39.34
N MET A 12 24.89 7.94 -38.65
CA MET A 12 24.71 7.76 -37.22
C MET A 12 23.27 7.47 -36.82
N GLN A 13 23.05 6.26 -36.31
CA GLN A 13 21.79 5.86 -35.66
C GLN A 13 22.05 5.63 -34.17
N LYS A 14 21.56 6.53 -33.33
CA LYS A 14 21.88 6.58 -31.90
C LYS A 14 20.63 6.62 -31.03
N PHE A 15 20.65 5.84 -29.96
CA PHE A 15 19.67 5.87 -28.88
C PHE A 15 20.33 6.37 -27.59
N ILE A 16 19.85 7.49 -27.09
CA ILE A 16 20.30 8.08 -25.82
C ILE A 16 19.24 7.83 -24.75
N LEU A 17 19.65 7.15 -23.68
CA LEU A 17 18.84 6.94 -22.49
C LEU A 17 19.33 7.86 -21.36
N ILE A 18 18.52 8.84 -20.96
CA ILE A 18 18.83 9.73 -19.83
C ILE A 18 18.07 9.24 -18.60
N ARG A 19 18.78 9.16 -17.46
CA ARG A 19 18.28 8.65 -16.18
C ARG A 19 18.47 9.69 -15.07
N GLY A 20 17.43 9.97 -14.31
CA GLY A 20 17.46 10.99 -13.26
C GLY A 20 16.12 11.18 -12.54
N HIS A 21 16.16 11.77 -11.35
CA HIS A 21 14.93 12.08 -10.60
C HIS A 21 14.23 13.32 -11.18
N GLN A 22 13.08 13.68 -10.62
CA GLN A 22 12.41 14.94 -10.91
C GLN A 22 13.27 16.11 -10.41
N GLY A 23 13.50 17.12 -11.27
CA GLY A 23 14.44 18.21 -10.96
C GLY A 23 15.91 17.94 -11.31
N SER A 24 16.25 16.80 -11.94
CA SER A 24 17.66 16.52 -12.28
C SER A 24 18.15 17.12 -13.60
N GLY A 25 17.34 17.93 -14.29
CA GLY A 25 17.70 18.59 -15.56
C GLY A 25 17.68 17.67 -16.79
N LYS A 26 16.92 16.56 -16.77
CA LYS A 26 16.87 15.58 -17.86
C LYS A 26 16.46 16.20 -19.20
N SER A 27 15.39 16.97 -19.22
CA SER A 27 14.82 17.59 -20.42
C SER A 27 15.79 18.60 -21.02
N THR A 28 16.41 19.44 -20.19
CA THR A 28 17.46 20.37 -20.61
C THR A 28 18.68 19.66 -21.18
N PHE A 29 19.12 18.56 -20.55
CA PHE A 29 20.23 17.76 -21.06
C PHE A 29 19.88 17.04 -22.38
N ALA A 30 18.63 16.59 -22.53
CA ALA A 30 18.11 16.02 -23.77
C ALA A 30 18.14 17.07 -24.89
N ASP A 31 17.65 18.28 -24.64
CA ASP A 31 17.66 19.38 -25.61
C ASP A 31 19.09 19.73 -26.04
N LYS A 32 20.05 19.76 -25.10
CA LYS A 32 21.48 19.93 -25.40
C LYS A 32 22.00 18.82 -26.33
N LYS A 33 21.73 17.54 -26.01
CA LYS A 33 22.18 16.41 -26.85
C LYS A 33 21.55 16.39 -28.24
N MET A 34 20.27 16.79 -28.34
CA MET A 34 19.62 16.94 -29.63
C MET A 34 20.22 18.09 -30.45
N ALA A 35 20.57 19.22 -29.82
CA ALA A 35 21.23 20.33 -30.50
C ALA A 35 22.65 19.97 -30.98
N GLU A 36 23.45 19.30 -30.14
CA GLU A 36 24.76 18.76 -30.51
C GLU A 36 24.65 17.83 -31.72
N PHE A 37 23.68 16.90 -31.70
CA PHE A 37 23.46 15.98 -32.82
C PHE A 37 23.04 16.69 -34.11
N ARG A 38 22.17 17.72 -34.04
CA ARG A 38 21.78 18.51 -35.23
C ARG A 38 22.95 19.31 -35.81
N GLN A 39 23.90 19.74 -34.98
CA GLN A 39 25.08 20.45 -35.48
C GLN A 39 25.99 19.53 -36.28
N GLU A 40 26.14 18.28 -35.84
CA GLU A 40 26.96 17.27 -36.51
C GLU A 40 26.22 16.62 -37.71
N TYR A 41 24.91 16.43 -37.59
CA TYR A 41 24.02 15.81 -38.57
C TYR A 41 22.80 16.71 -38.87
N PRO A 42 22.94 17.72 -39.76
CA PRO A 42 21.90 18.73 -39.99
C PRO A 42 20.56 18.18 -40.47
N ASP A 43 20.58 17.09 -41.25
CA ASP A 43 19.39 16.46 -41.84
C ASP A 43 18.83 15.30 -40.98
N ALA A 44 19.32 15.16 -39.74
CA ALA A 44 18.94 14.07 -38.87
C ALA A 44 17.46 14.11 -38.44
N GLN A 45 16.86 12.92 -38.38
CA GLN A 45 15.55 12.74 -37.76
C GLN A 45 15.71 12.55 -36.25
N ILE A 46 15.06 13.39 -35.46
CA ILE A 46 15.18 13.37 -33.99
C ILE A 46 13.84 13.08 -33.34
N PHE A 47 13.81 12.04 -32.52
CA PHE A 47 12.65 11.60 -31.76
C PHE A 47 12.91 11.75 -30.26
N HIS A 48 12.12 12.58 -29.58
CA HIS A 48 12.24 12.79 -28.14
C HIS A 48 11.07 12.14 -27.38
N ILE A 49 11.39 11.20 -26.49
CA ILE A 49 10.43 10.47 -25.67
C ILE A 49 10.47 11.04 -24.25
N GLU A 50 9.46 11.84 -23.92
CA GLU A 50 9.28 12.47 -22.60
C GLU A 50 7.80 12.50 -22.22
N ASN A 51 7.43 11.77 -21.17
CA ASN A 51 6.04 11.64 -20.75
C ASN A 51 5.47 12.98 -20.27
N ASP A 52 6.29 13.81 -19.60
CA ASP A 52 5.83 15.07 -19.05
C ASP A 52 5.40 16.05 -20.15
N ARG A 53 6.05 16.03 -21.33
CA ARG A 53 5.62 16.79 -22.52
C ARG A 53 4.25 16.34 -23.05
N GLU A 54 3.97 15.05 -22.98
CA GLU A 54 2.67 14.47 -23.41
C GLU A 54 1.54 14.73 -22.41
N MET A 55 1.88 15.02 -21.15
CA MET A 55 0.92 15.35 -20.08
C MET A 55 0.78 16.86 -19.85
N THR A 56 1.45 17.68 -20.67
CA THR A 56 1.33 19.14 -20.67
C THR A 56 0.44 19.54 -21.83
N ASP A 57 -0.61 20.33 -21.56
CA ASP A 57 -1.53 20.78 -22.61
C ASP A 57 -0.96 21.94 -23.44
N SER A 58 -1.72 22.40 -24.44
CA SER A 58 -1.33 23.49 -25.34
C SER A 58 -1.08 24.83 -24.63
N ASP A 59 -1.65 25.00 -23.44
CA ASP A 59 -1.50 26.21 -22.62
C ASP A 59 -0.29 26.09 -21.67
N GLY A 60 0.46 24.99 -21.75
CA GLY A 60 1.63 24.73 -20.90
C GLY A 60 1.27 24.19 -19.52
N ILE A 61 0.02 23.78 -19.28
CA ILE A 61 -0.43 23.29 -17.98
C ILE A 61 -0.20 21.78 -17.89
N TYR A 62 0.65 21.38 -16.94
CA TYR A 62 0.90 19.98 -16.61
C TYR A 62 -0.24 19.39 -15.78
N ARG A 63 -0.82 18.27 -16.23
CA ARG A 63 -1.86 17.53 -15.46
C ARG A 63 -1.50 16.06 -15.31
N PHE A 64 -1.11 15.68 -14.10
CA PHE A 64 -0.82 14.28 -13.79
C PHE A 64 -2.09 13.47 -13.54
N SER A 65 -2.22 12.33 -14.22
CA SER A 65 -3.11 11.24 -13.82
C SER A 65 -2.48 9.89 -14.20
N SER A 66 -2.83 8.82 -13.50
CA SER A 66 -2.31 7.48 -13.81
C SER A 66 -2.68 7.03 -15.23
N GLU A 67 -3.86 7.43 -15.71
CA GLU A 67 -4.33 7.15 -17.07
C GLU A 67 -3.53 7.94 -18.12
N ALA A 68 -3.34 9.25 -17.90
CA ALA A 68 -2.54 10.09 -18.79
C ALA A 68 -1.09 9.59 -18.88
N LEU A 69 -0.49 9.19 -17.75
CA LEU A 69 0.85 8.63 -17.71
C LEU A 69 0.93 7.32 -18.51
N ALA A 70 -0.04 6.41 -18.35
CA ALA A 70 -0.08 5.15 -19.10
C ALA A 70 -0.20 5.40 -20.62
N LYS A 71 -1.04 6.35 -21.01
CA LYS A 71 -1.20 6.77 -22.41
C LYS A 71 0.09 7.38 -22.99
N ALA A 72 0.74 8.27 -22.23
CA ALA A 72 2.01 8.88 -22.62
C ALA A 72 3.11 7.82 -22.80
N GLN A 73 3.21 6.86 -21.87
CA GLN A 73 4.17 5.75 -21.97
C GLN A 73 3.92 4.86 -23.19
N ALA A 74 2.65 4.52 -23.46
CA ALA A 74 2.27 3.71 -24.61
C ALA A 74 2.60 4.42 -25.94
N LYS A 75 2.27 5.72 -26.03
CA LYS A 75 2.60 6.55 -27.19
C LYS A 75 4.11 6.66 -27.40
N GLY A 76 4.86 6.97 -26.34
CA GLY A 76 6.32 7.08 -26.39
C GLY A 76 6.99 5.78 -26.85
N LEU A 77 6.51 4.63 -26.37
CA LEU A 77 7.01 3.33 -26.82
C LEU A 77 6.69 3.04 -28.29
N ALA A 78 5.51 3.45 -28.77
CA ALA A 78 5.13 3.29 -30.17
C ALA A 78 6.01 4.16 -31.10
N VAL A 79 6.24 5.43 -30.73
CA VAL A 79 7.13 6.34 -31.46
C VAL A 79 8.55 5.78 -31.52
N MET A 80 9.08 5.33 -30.38
CA MET A 80 10.41 4.71 -30.31
C MET A 80 10.53 3.49 -31.22
N LYS A 81 9.55 2.57 -31.18
CA LYS A 81 9.54 1.38 -32.05
C LYS A 81 9.47 1.76 -33.54
N SER A 82 8.71 2.79 -33.88
CA SER A 82 8.61 3.29 -35.26
C SER A 82 9.94 3.89 -35.73
N ALA A 83 10.60 4.69 -34.89
CA ALA A 83 11.91 5.27 -35.19
C ALA A 83 12.97 4.19 -35.40
N PHE A 84 13.01 3.17 -34.55
CA PHE A 84 13.94 2.04 -34.69
C PHE A 84 13.69 1.22 -35.97
N LYS A 85 12.44 0.97 -36.33
CA LYS A 85 12.10 0.32 -37.61
C LYS A 85 12.52 1.17 -38.80
N THR A 86 12.31 2.48 -38.73
CA THR A 86 12.70 3.43 -39.78
C THR A 86 14.21 3.38 -40.00
N GLY A 87 15.00 3.47 -38.93
CA GLY A 87 16.47 3.36 -39.01
C GLY A 87 16.94 2.02 -39.56
N GLN A 88 16.35 0.92 -39.10
CA GLN A 88 16.66 -0.41 -39.62
C GLN A 88 16.38 -0.56 -41.12
N SER A 89 15.29 0.06 -41.61
CA SER A 89 14.94 0.06 -43.04
C SER A 89 15.74 1.05 -43.89
N ASN A 90 16.36 2.06 -43.25
CA ASN A 90 17.10 3.11 -43.92
C ASN A 90 18.45 3.34 -43.23
N LEU A 91 19.41 2.47 -43.53
CA LEU A 91 20.75 2.48 -42.95
C LEU A 91 21.58 3.72 -43.31
N GLN A 92 21.10 4.58 -44.22
CA GLN A 92 21.75 5.82 -44.62
C GLN A 92 21.18 7.06 -43.92
N ALA A 93 20.10 6.89 -43.14
CA ALA A 93 19.51 8.00 -42.39
C ALA A 93 20.20 8.19 -41.04
N ASP A 94 20.55 9.44 -40.74
CA ASP A 94 20.95 9.86 -39.41
C ASP A 94 19.70 9.97 -38.53
N ILE A 95 19.67 9.18 -37.46
CA ILE A 95 18.51 9.11 -36.56
C ILE A 95 18.98 9.17 -35.11
N LEU A 96 18.45 10.12 -34.37
CA LEU A 96 18.60 10.19 -32.93
C LEU A 96 17.26 9.90 -32.24
N VAL A 97 17.26 8.94 -31.33
CA VAL A 97 16.17 8.73 -30.38
C VAL A 97 16.65 9.06 -28.98
N VAL A 98 16.03 10.02 -28.31
CA VAL A 98 16.35 10.40 -26.92
C VAL A 98 15.18 10.04 -26.02
N ASN A 99 15.43 9.30 -24.93
CA ASN A 99 14.44 9.05 -23.88
C ASN A 99 14.89 9.71 -22.57
N SER A 100 14.14 10.72 -22.14
CA SER A 100 14.47 11.57 -20.98
C SER A 100 13.52 11.39 -19.79
N ASN A 101 12.71 10.32 -19.80
CA ASN A 101 11.90 9.93 -18.66
C ASN A 101 12.77 9.62 -17.42
N THR A 102 12.15 9.51 -16.24
CA THR A 102 12.94 9.28 -14.99
C THR A 102 13.74 7.97 -15.00
N ASN A 103 13.25 6.94 -15.69
CA ASN A 103 13.98 5.71 -16.03
C ASN A 103 14.65 5.04 -14.80
N GLN A 104 13.92 4.92 -13.69
CA GLN A 104 14.47 4.51 -12.39
C GLN A 104 14.78 3.01 -12.26
N LYS A 105 14.07 2.13 -12.99
CA LYS A 105 14.26 0.67 -12.91
C LYS A 105 15.25 0.18 -13.96
N SER A 106 16.29 -0.54 -13.54
CA SER A 106 17.32 -1.07 -14.45
C SER A 106 16.74 -2.05 -15.46
N SER A 107 15.87 -2.97 -15.03
CA SER A 107 15.26 -3.98 -15.89
C SER A 107 14.48 -3.39 -17.08
N ALA A 108 13.68 -2.36 -16.83
CA ALA A 108 12.94 -1.66 -17.89
C ALA A 108 13.90 -0.95 -18.87
N CYS A 109 14.96 -0.33 -18.35
CA CYS A 109 15.96 0.33 -19.18
C CYS A 109 16.76 -0.66 -20.04
N ILE A 110 17.12 -1.82 -19.48
CA ILE A 110 17.80 -2.89 -20.19
C ILE A 110 16.96 -3.36 -21.39
N GLN A 111 15.64 -3.49 -21.23
CA GLN A 111 14.74 -3.86 -22.34
C GLN A 111 14.76 -2.81 -23.46
N LEU A 112 14.77 -1.51 -23.13
CA LEU A 112 14.85 -0.44 -24.13
C LEU A 112 16.20 -0.46 -24.87
N LEU A 113 17.31 -0.64 -24.13
CA LEU A 113 18.65 -0.71 -24.69
C LEU A 113 18.83 -1.93 -25.60
N GLN A 114 18.33 -3.10 -25.18
CA GLN A 114 18.33 -4.31 -25.99
C GLN A 114 17.50 -4.13 -27.25
N LEU A 115 16.35 -3.46 -27.16
CA LEU A 115 15.50 -3.16 -28.31
C LEU A 115 16.22 -2.27 -29.33
N ALA A 116 16.89 -1.21 -28.88
CA ALA A 116 17.67 -0.31 -29.73
C ALA A 116 18.81 -1.06 -30.44
N ARG A 117 19.63 -1.81 -29.67
CA ARG A 117 20.76 -2.60 -30.22
C ARG A 117 20.29 -3.65 -31.22
N LYS A 118 19.14 -4.29 -30.98
CA LYS A 118 18.54 -5.24 -31.92
C LYS A 118 18.20 -4.61 -33.28
N HIS A 119 17.92 -3.31 -33.32
CA HIS A 119 17.64 -2.56 -34.55
C HIS A 119 18.88 -1.83 -35.10
N GLY A 120 20.07 -2.10 -34.57
CA GLY A 120 21.33 -1.54 -35.08
C GLY A 120 21.70 -0.16 -34.52
N PHE A 121 20.97 0.35 -33.53
CA PHE A 121 21.28 1.64 -32.92
C PHE A 121 22.44 1.53 -31.92
N GLU A 122 23.37 2.47 -31.97
CA GLU A 122 24.32 2.72 -30.89
C GLU A 122 23.58 3.19 -29.64
N THR A 123 24.08 2.84 -28.46
CA THR A 123 23.41 3.20 -27.20
C THR A 123 24.33 3.97 -26.27
N GLU A 124 23.87 5.12 -25.80
CA GLU A 124 24.52 5.87 -24.72
C GLU A 124 23.56 6.03 -23.54
N ILE A 125 24.09 5.96 -22.32
CA ILE A 125 23.31 6.06 -21.09
C ILE A 125 23.89 7.19 -20.25
N TYR A 126 23.08 8.19 -19.93
CA TYR A 126 23.51 9.31 -19.09
C TYR A 126 22.79 9.30 -17.74
N ARG A 127 23.54 9.48 -16.66
CA ARG A 127 23.03 9.57 -15.29
C ARG A 127 23.17 11.00 -14.78
N MET A 128 22.04 11.64 -14.51
CA MET A 128 21.97 13.02 -14.00
C MET A 128 22.00 13.07 -12.46
N HIS A 129 22.71 14.07 -11.92
CA HIS A 129 22.90 14.28 -10.47
C HIS A 129 22.56 15.68 -9.97
N ASN A 130 22.00 16.55 -10.81
CA ASN A 130 21.58 17.88 -10.38
C ASN A 130 20.35 17.82 -9.46
N PHE A 131 20.21 18.79 -8.55
CA PHE A 131 19.04 19.01 -7.72
C PHE A 131 18.49 20.41 -7.93
N TYR A 132 17.86 20.64 -9.09
CA TYR A 132 17.15 21.90 -9.37
C TYR A 132 15.79 21.93 -8.69
N ARG A 133 15.20 23.13 -8.60
CA ARG A 133 13.82 23.31 -8.17
C ARG A 133 12.90 22.49 -9.07
N ASN A 134 12.01 21.72 -8.43
CA ASN A 134 11.03 20.94 -9.15
C ASN A 134 9.92 21.83 -9.72
N VAL A 135 9.69 21.74 -11.03
CA VAL A 135 8.67 22.52 -11.75
C VAL A 135 7.29 21.84 -11.77
N HIS A 136 7.21 20.57 -11.37
CA HIS A 136 5.96 19.77 -11.36
C HIS A 136 5.43 19.52 -9.95
N ASP A 137 5.90 20.31 -8.97
CA ASP A 137 5.48 20.26 -7.56
C ASP A 137 5.50 18.84 -6.93
N VAL A 138 6.40 17.98 -7.41
CA VAL A 138 6.55 16.64 -6.83
C VAL A 138 7.18 16.78 -5.46
N LYS A 139 6.52 16.19 -4.46
CA LYS A 139 6.93 16.21 -3.05
C LYS A 139 8.37 15.79 -2.89
N GLU A 140 9.09 16.47 -2.00
CA GLU A 140 10.51 16.22 -1.74
C GLU A 140 10.77 14.73 -1.44
N SER A 141 9.95 14.10 -0.60
CA SER A 141 10.07 12.67 -0.27
C SER A 141 10.09 11.75 -1.50
N ASP A 142 9.29 12.07 -2.53
CA ASP A 142 9.22 11.27 -3.76
C ASP A 142 10.45 11.47 -4.64
N VAL A 143 11.02 12.68 -4.64
CA VAL A 143 12.28 13.01 -5.33
C VAL A 143 13.45 12.26 -4.69
N LEU A 144 13.56 12.30 -3.36
CA LEU A 144 14.61 11.59 -2.62
C LEU A 144 14.50 10.07 -2.84
N ALA A 145 13.28 9.53 -2.78
CA ALA A 145 13.04 8.12 -3.04
C ALA A 145 13.37 7.71 -4.49
N ALA A 146 13.13 8.60 -5.46
CA ALA A 146 13.54 8.36 -6.84
C ALA A 146 15.07 8.31 -6.98
N TYR A 147 15.79 9.23 -6.33
CA TYR A 147 17.25 9.25 -6.33
C TYR A 147 17.85 7.97 -5.74
N VAL A 148 17.38 7.54 -4.55
CA VAL A 148 17.83 6.29 -3.93
C VAL A 148 17.50 5.08 -4.80
N ARG A 149 16.30 5.02 -5.40
CA ARG A 149 15.96 3.92 -6.33
C ARG A 149 16.90 3.84 -7.52
N LEU A 150 17.27 4.98 -8.11
CA LEU A 150 18.23 5.01 -9.20
C LEU A 150 19.62 4.49 -8.76
N ASN A 151 20.08 4.84 -7.56
CA ASN A 151 21.36 4.36 -7.02
C ASN A 151 21.36 2.85 -6.76
N ASN A 152 20.21 2.30 -6.39
CA ASN A 152 20.01 0.85 -6.18
C ASN A 152 19.77 0.09 -7.50
N ASN A 153 19.55 0.78 -8.62
CA ASN A 153 19.22 0.20 -9.92
C ASN A 153 20.22 0.64 -11.01
N ARG A 154 21.52 0.57 -10.71
CA ARG A 154 22.59 1.00 -11.64
C ARG A 154 22.59 0.20 -12.94
N LEU A 155 22.97 0.83 -14.04
CA LEU A 155 23.36 0.18 -15.28
C LEU A 155 24.90 0.18 -15.40
N ARG A 156 25.46 -0.80 -16.11
CA ARG A 156 26.92 -0.98 -16.21
C ARG A 156 27.62 0.18 -16.92
N ASP A 157 26.98 0.71 -17.96
CA ASP A 157 27.59 1.67 -18.89
C ASP A 157 27.02 3.10 -18.71
N GLU A 158 26.69 3.48 -17.47
CA GLU A 158 26.21 4.84 -17.18
C GLU A 158 27.34 5.87 -17.25
N ILE A 159 27.15 6.90 -18.08
CA ILE A 159 27.98 8.10 -18.10
C ILE A 159 27.40 9.07 -17.08
N HIS A 160 28.11 9.26 -15.97
CA HIS A 160 27.71 10.18 -14.90
C HIS A 160 27.99 11.62 -15.34
N VAL A 161 26.93 12.41 -15.48
CA VAL A 161 27.04 13.84 -15.83
C VAL A 161 27.31 14.62 -14.54
N GLU A 162 28.39 15.40 -14.54
CA GLU A 162 28.74 16.26 -13.41
C GLU A 162 27.59 17.24 -13.08
N ALA A 163 27.30 17.41 -11.79
CA ALA A 163 26.23 18.27 -11.34
C ALA A 163 26.72 19.72 -11.31
N VAL A 164 26.03 20.59 -12.06
CA VAL A 164 26.17 22.05 -11.96
C VAL A 164 25.55 22.56 -10.65
N GLN A 165 24.42 21.95 -10.25
CA GLN A 165 23.76 22.21 -8.98
C GLN A 165 23.69 20.91 -8.17
N PRO A 166 24.74 20.57 -7.39
CA PRO A 166 24.76 19.35 -6.59
C PRO A 166 23.70 19.38 -5.47
N MET A 167 23.43 18.22 -4.88
CA MET A 167 22.56 18.14 -3.69
C MET A 167 23.11 18.98 -2.54
N SER A 168 22.22 19.60 -1.76
CA SER A 168 22.60 20.28 -0.52
C SER A 168 22.92 19.28 0.59
N GLU A 169 23.60 19.73 1.64
CA GLU A 169 23.88 18.88 2.81
C GLU A 169 22.59 18.40 3.50
N ALA A 170 21.51 19.20 3.48
CA ALA A 170 20.20 18.80 4.00
C ALA A 170 19.61 17.63 3.18
N VAL A 171 19.65 17.71 1.85
CA VAL A 171 19.20 16.64 0.96
C VAL A 171 20.03 15.37 1.17
N LYS A 172 21.35 15.52 1.30
CA LYS A 172 22.27 14.40 1.56
C LYS A 172 21.97 13.71 2.90
N ALA A 173 21.69 14.48 3.96
CA ALA A 173 21.28 13.95 5.24
C ALA A 173 19.95 13.18 5.14
N ASN A 174 18.96 13.73 4.43
CA ASN A 174 17.67 13.06 4.21
C ASN A 174 17.80 11.77 3.39
N ILE A 175 18.70 11.73 2.39
CA ILE A 175 19.03 10.50 1.66
C ILE A 175 19.63 9.46 2.63
N GLY A 176 20.58 9.86 3.49
CA GLY A 176 21.16 8.97 4.49
C GLY A 176 20.13 8.40 5.47
N LYS A 177 19.14 9.21 5.88
CA LYS A 177 17.99 8.75 6.67
C LYS A 177 17.15 7.74 5.89
N LEU A 178 16.81 8.04 4.63
CA LEU A 178 16.02 7.15 3.79
C LEU A 178 16.71 5.81 3.54
N GLU A 179 18.02 5.79 3.34
CA GLU A 179 18.82 4.57 3.14
C GLU A 179 18.99 3.73 4.42
N SER A 180 18.94 4.38 5.58
CA SER A 180 18.98 3.70 6.89
C SER A 180 17.59 3.37 7.44
N PHE A 181 16.51 3.88 6.82
CA PHE A 181 15.14 3.72 7.29
C PHE A 181 14.70 2.25 7.36
N GLY A 182 14.00 1.90 8.43
CA GLY A 182 13.53 0.53 8.70
C GLY A 182 14.57 -0.40 9.34
N LYS A 183 15.80 0.09 9.62
CA LYS A 183 16.78 -0.64 10.43
C LYS A 183 16.54 -0.51 11.94
N GLN A 184 15.87 0.57 12.36
CA GLN A 184 15.53 0.85 13.75
C GLN A 184 14.03 0.71 13.96
N ARG A 185 13.61 0.49 15.21
CA ARG A 185 12.19 0.51 15.57
C ARG A 185 11.64 1.93 15.39
N PRO A 186 10.38 2.09 14.97
CA PRO A 186 9.72 3.40 14.92
C PRO A 186 9.75 4.06 16.31
N VAL A 187 9.99 5.37 16.33
CA VAL A 187 9.90 6.17 17.56
C VAL A 187 8.43 6.52 17.80
N PHE A 188 7.98 6.46 19.05
CA PHE A 188 6.64 6.89 19.43
C PHE A 188 6.62 8.41 19.61
N ASP A 189 5.65 9.08 19.00
CA ASP A 189 5.37 10.50 19.19
C ASP A 189 4.39 10.65 20.36
N GLU A 190 4.89 11.15 21.49
CA GLU A 190 4.10 11.34 22.71
C GLU A 190 3.05 12.46 22.56
N ASP A 191 3.29 13.47 21.74
CA ASP A 191 2.35 14.58 21.59
C ASP A 191 1.16 14.16 20.73
N ARG A 192 1.42 13.38 19.68
CA ARG A 192 0.38 12.85 18.76
C ARG A 192 -0.12 11.46 19.14
N GLN A 193 0.49 10.83 20.14
CA GLN A 193 0.19 9.47 20.63
C GLN A 193 0.16 8.43 19.49
N THR A 194 1.21 8.37 18.67
CA THR A 194 1.28 7.50 17.48
C THR A 194 2.72 7.13 17.11
N PHE A 195 2.91 5.98 16.47
CA PHE A 195 4.18 5.63 15.80
C PHE A 195 4.28 6.21 14.38
N VAL A 196 3.19 6.77 13.85
CA VAL A 196 3.11 7.36 12.50
C VAL A 196 3.64 8.81 12.55
N THR A 197 4.94 8.94 12.78
CA THR A 197 5.61 10.25 12.87
C THR A 197 5.80 10.89 11.50
N GLU A 198 6.11 12.20 11.46
CA GLU A 198 6.47 12.88 10.20
C GLU A 198 7.65 12.23 9.51
N GLU A 199 8.64 11.79 10.29
CA GLU A 199 9.79 11.03 9.79
C GLU A 199 9.36 9.71 9.14
N TYR A 200 8.44 8.97 9.80
CA TYR A 200 7.89 7.73 9.24
C TYR A 200 7.11 7.99 7.94
N LEU A 201 6.32 9.07 7.90
CA LEU A 201 5.58 9.49 6.71
C LEU A 201 6.49 9.93 5.56
N MET A 202 7.67 10.46 5.87
CA MET A 202 8.64 10.91 4.86
C MET A 202 9.41 9.73 4.27
N PHE A 203 9.94 8.84 5.12
CA PHE A 203 10.90 7.83 4.70
C PHE A 203 10.30 6.42 4.56
N GLY A 204 9.14 6.15 5.17
CA GLY A 204 8.46 4.84 5.12
C GLY A 204 7.56 4.61 3.90
N ARG A 205 7.50 5.54 2.95
CA ARG A 205 6.55 5.58 1.82
C ARG A 205 6.44 4.29 1.01
N SER A 206 7.50 3.48 0.96
CA SER A 206 7.45 2.21 0.24
C SER A 206 6.53 1.17 0.91
N ASN A 207 6.28 1.30 2.21
CA ASN A 207 5.57 0.33 3.05
C ASN A 207 4.09 0.66 3.21
N PHE A 208 3.60 1.80 2.72
CA PHE A 208 2.19 2.17 2.81
C PHE A 208 1.69 2.87 1.56
N THR A 209 0.38 2.98 1.48
CA THR A 209 -0.38 3.66 0.43
C THR A 209 -1.18 4.78 1.07
N VAL A 210 -1.33 5.87 0.34
CA VAL A 210 -2.09 7.03 0.77
C VAL A 210 -3.11 7.34 -0.31
N LYS A 211 -4.38 7.45 0.08
CA LYS A 211 -5.46 7.84 -0.82
C LYS A 211 -6.06 9.14 -0.31
N GLN A 212 -5.94 10.20 -1.10
CA GLN A 212 -6.67 11.44 -0.83
C GLN A 212 -8.16 11.22 -1.05
N ALA A 213 -8.99 11.72 -0.14
CA ALA A 213 -10.42 11.62 -0.25
C ALA A 213 -10.97 12.61 -1.29
N LYS A 214 -12.08 12.27 -1.92
CA LYS A 214 -12.75 13.14 -2.90
C LYS A 214 -13.74 14.09 -2.21
N LEU A 215 -14.50 13.56 -1.25
CA LEU A 215 -15.50 14.33 -0.50
C LEU A 215 -14.85 15.38 0.41
N TYR A 216 -13.72 15.04 1.01
CA TYR A 216 -12.93 15.92 1.88
C TYR A 216 -11.47 15.95 1.38
N PRO A 217 -11.13 16.82 0.41
CA PRO A 217 -9.80 16.86 -0.21
C PRO A 217 -8.64 17.07 0.78
N GLU A 218 -8.92 17.62 1.95
CA GLU A 218 -7.98 17.85 3.06
C GLU A 218 -7.64 16.54 3.80
N LEU A 219 -8.44 15.48 3.64
CA LEU A 219 -8.27 14.20 4.32
C LEU A 219 -7.58 13.15 3.43
N ARG A 220 -6.78 12.31 4.08
CA ARG A 220 -6.05 11.21 3.44
C ARG A 220 -6.16 9.93 4.26
N VAL A 221 -6.45 8.83 3.58
CA VAL A 221 -6.52 7.48 4.17
C VAL A 221 -5.18 6.76 3.99
N PHE A 222 -4.65 6.24 5.09
CA PHE A 222 -3.37 5.54 5.17
C PHE A 222 -3.57 4.04 5.38
N LYS A 223 -2.94 3.24 4.51
CA LYS A 223 -3.01 1.78 4.54
C LYS A 223 -1.65 1.17 4.25
N TYR A 224 -1.19 0.21 5.04
CA TYR A 224 0.03 -0.56 4.73
C TYR A 224 -0.06 -1.20 3.33
N ALA A 225 1.08 -1.27 2.65
CA ALA A 225 1.17 -1.86 1.32
C ALA A 225 1.04 -3.39 1.41
N ARG A 226 0.44 -4.03 0.40
CA ARG A 226 0.27 -5.50 0.36
C ARG A 226 1.56 -6.28 0.61
N LYS A 227 2.71 -5.73 0.19
CA LYS A 227 4.03 -6.31 0.40
C LYS A 227 4.44 -6.40 1.87
N VAL A 228 4.01 -5.46 2.70
CA VAL A 228 4.28 -5.51 4.14
C VAL A 228 3.75 -6.81 4.72
N PHE A 229 2.59 -7.22 4.22
CA PHE A 229 1.93 -8.43 4.63
C PHE A 229 2.74 -9.68 4.25
N TYR A 230 2.93 -9.95 2.94
CA TYR A 230 3.54 -11.21 2.49
C TYR A 230 5.06 -11.30 2.72
N GLU A 231 5.75 -10.16 2.91
CA GLU A 231 7.17 -10.11 3.29
C GLU A 231 7.37 -10.10 4.82
N ASN A 232 6.28 -10.10 5.61
CA ASN A 232 6.30 -10.02 7.07
C ASN A 232 7.16 -8.84 7.60
N ARG A 233 6.85 -7.63 7.09
CA ARG A 233 7.61 -6.39 7.37
C ARG A 233 6.87 -5.42 8.30
N PHE A 234 5.92 -5.91 9.08
CA PHE A 234 5.21 -5.07 10.03
C PHE A 234 6.17 -4.46 11.06
N ASP A 235 5.86 -3.23 11.44
CA ASP A 235 6.39 -2.48 12.56
C ASP A 235 5.23 -1.67 13.17
N ASP A 236 5.47 -1.01 14.30
CA ASP A 236 4.40 -0.43 15.13
C ASP A 236 3.62 0.69 14.41
N ALA A 237 4.27 1.43 13.52
CA ALA A 237 3.61 2.43 12.68
C ALA A 237 2.70 1.76 11.63
N LEU A 238 3.17 0.69 10.98
CA LEU A 238 2.37 -0.05 10.00
C LEU A 238 1.19 -0.77 10.62
N LEU A 239 1.25 -1.13 11.91
CA LEU A 239 0.09 -1.65 12.62
C LEU A 239 -1.04 -0.62 12.71
N GLU A 240 -0.70 0.67 12.85
CA GLU A 240 -1.69 1.76 12.93
C GLU A 240 -2.24 2.15 11.55
N MET A 241 -1.48 1.94 10.48
CA MET A 241 -1.89 2.25 9.10
C MET A 241 -2.85 1.19 8.51
N ARG A 242 -4.01 0.98 9.14
CA ARG A 242 -5.08 0.09 8.65
C ARG A 242 -6.40 0.85 8.43
N GLY A 243 -6.31 1.96 7.71
CA GLY A 243 -7.43 2.89 7.49
C GLY A 243 -7.35 4.17 8.31
N LEU A 244 -6.20 4.46 8.93
CA LEU A 244 -5.94 5.71 9.63
C LEU A 244 -6.22 6.90 8.70
N VAL A 245 -6.98 7.88 9.16
CA VAL A 245 -7.27 9.09 8.39
C VAL A 245 -6.60 10.28 9.05
N MET A 246 -5.82 11.01 8.28
CA MET A 246 -5.17 12.24 8.73
C MET A 246 -5.53 13.40 7.82
N ASP A 247 -5.51 14.60 8.38
CA ASP A 247 -5.63 15.85 7.63
C ASP A 247 -4.33 16.19 6.86
N GLU A 248 -4.28 17.35 6.22
CA GLU A 248 -3.12 17.81 5.47
C GLU A 248 -1.90 18.12 6.35
N TYR A 249 -2.13 18.42 7.63
CA TYR A 249 -1.12 18.71 8.64
C TYR A 249 -0.65 17.46 9.40
N ASN A 250 -1.12 16.27 9.00
CA ASN A 250 -0.84 14.97 9.62
C ASN A 250 -1.40 14.82 11.06
N HIS A 251 -2.47 15.53 11.41
CA HIS A 251 -3.26 15.23 12.61
C HIS A 251 -4.22 14.08 12.33
N ILE A 252 -4.37 13.16 13.29
CA ILE A 252 -5.27 12.01 13.16
C ILE A 252 -6.71 12.47 13.38
N ILE A 253 -7.56 12.21 12.39
CA ILE A 253 -8.99 12.57 12.38
C ILE A 253 -9.87 11.35 12.59
N VAL A 254 -9.50 10.20 12.01
CA VAL A 254 -10.17 8.90 12.25
C VAL A 254 -9.11 7.88 12.61
N ARG A 255 -9.35 7.14 13.71
CA ARG A 255 -8.40 6.17 14.26
C ARG A 255 -9.06 4.79 14.37
N PRO A 256 -8.95 3.93 13.34
CA PRO A 256 -9.47 2.56 13.40
C PRO A 256 -8.60 1.63 14.26
N PHE A 257 -9.00 0.36 14.38
CA PHE A 257 -8.17 -0.67 15.01
C PHE A 257 -6.78 -0.79 14.40
N LYS A 258 -5.79 -0.99 15.26
CA LYS A 258 -4.47 -1.48 14.86
C LYS A 258 -4.58 -2.87 14.20
N LYS A 259 -3.60 -3.25 13.39
CA LYS A 259 -3.51 -4.60 12.81
C LYS A 259 -3.32 -5.63 13.92
N VAL A 260 -4.31 -6.50 14.07
CA VAL A 260 -4.26 -7.69 14.95
C VAL A 260 -3.90 -8.92 14.13
N PHE A 261 -3.06 -9.79 14.69
CA PHE A 261 -2.58 -11.02 14.05
C PHE A 261 -3.43 -12.23 14.45
N ASN A 262 -3.49 -13.23 13.58
CA ASN A 262 -4.08 -14.51 13.94
C ASN A 262 -3.16 -15.25 14.94
N TYR A 263 -3.72 -16.13 15.77
CA TYR A 263 -2.96 -16.95 16.71
C TYR A 263 -1.83 -17.72 16.01
N SER A 264 -2.15 -18.38 14.89
CA SER A 264 -1.21 -19.13 14.06
C SER A 264 -0.07 -18.27 13.47
N GLU A 265 -0.31 -16.98 13.22
CA GLU A 265 0.75 -16.04 12.80
C GLU A 265 1.69 -15.71 13.97
N ARG A 266 1.15 -15.59 15.19
CA ARG A 266 1.94 -15.19 16.36
C ARG A 266 2.83 -16.32 16.90
N ILE A 267 2.40 -17.57 16.82
CA ILE A 267 3.23 -18.73 17.22
C ILE A 267 4.20 -19.19 16.12
N GLY A 268 4.14 -18.59 14.92
CA GLY A 268 5.03 -18.93 13.82
C GLY A 268 6.49 -18.60 14.12
N LYS A 269 7.43 -19.43 13.63
CA LYS A 269 8.89 -19.31 13.88
C LYS A 269 9.47 -17.92 13.59
N ASN A 270 8.92 -17.20 12.62
CA ASN A 270 9.38 -15.87 12.19
C ASN A 270 8.41 -14.75 12.59
N SER A 271 7.53 -14.98 13.58
CA SER A 271 6.61 -13.95 14.04
C SER A 271 7.38 -12.72 14.53
N ARG A 272 7.00 -11.55 14.02
CA ARG A 272 7.53 -10.27 14.53
C ARG A 272 6.92 -9.86 15.87
N TYR A 273 5.76 -10.42 16.17
CA TYR A 273 4.99 -10.17 17.38
C TYR A 273 4.62 -11.53 18.00
N PRO A 274 5.63 -12.27 18.49
CA PRO A 274 5.39 -13.60 19.05
C PRO A 274 4.52 -13.52 20.30
N ILE A 275 3.78 -14.59 20.54
CA ILE A 275 3.05 -14.76 21.80
C ILE A 275 3.35 -16.14 22.38
N ASP A 276 3.44 -16.20 23.69
CA ASP A 276 3.48 -17.42 24.47
C ASP A 276 2.29 -17.39 25.43
N ILE A 277 1.39 -18.36 25.29
CA ILE A 277 0.16 -18.46 26.08
C ILE A 277 -0.11 -19.93 26.35
N SER A 278 -0.27 -20.26 27.63
CA SER A 278 -0.55 -21.64 28.05
C SER A 278 -2.05 -21.96 27.99
N ASP A 279 -2.38 -23.24 27.88
CA ASP A 279 -3.78 -23.71 27.89
C ASP A 279 -4.53 -23.38 29.18
N GLY A 280 -3.80 -23.13 30.29
CA GLY A 280 -4.37 -22.71 31.56
C GLY A 280 -4.60 -21.20 31.69
N HIS A 281 -4.08 -20.39 30.77
CA HIS A 281 -4.22 -18.92 30.81
C HIS A 281 -5.68 -18.51 30.66
N LEU A 282 -6.12 -17.51 31.44
CA LEU A 282 -7.50 -17.03 31.38
C LEU A 282 -7.65 -15.97 30.29
N VAL A 283 -8.69 -16.15 29.46
CA VAL A 283 -9.01 -15.27 28.35
C VAL A 283 -10.50 -14.94 28.31
N ASP A 284 -10.79 -13.77 27.78
CA ASP A 284 -12.12 -13.39 27.31
C ASP A 284 -12.16 -13.52 25.78
N ALA A 285 -13.28 -13.99 25.24
CA ALA A 285 -13.43 -14.26 23.82
C ALA A 285 -14.72 -13.61 23.29
N VAL A 286 -14.57 -12.69 22.34
CA VAL A 286 -15.68 -12.05 21.65
C VAL A 286 -15.91 -12.74 20.31
N VAL A 287 -17.15 -13.13 20.01
CA VAL A 287 -17.48 -13.73 18.72
C VAL A 287 -17.09 -12.78 17.59
N LYS A 288 -16.27 -13.27 16.68
CA LYS A 288 -15.87 -12.51 15.52
C LYS A 288 -16.93 -12.66 14.43
N VAL A 289 -17.71 -11.60 14.24
CA VAL A 289 -18.67 -11.46 13.14
C VAL A 289 -17.93 -11.37 11.80
N ASN A 290 -18.49 -11.96 10.75
CA ASN A 290 -17.95 -11.96 9.38
C ASN A 290 -18.61 -10.90 8.50
N GLY A 291 -18.19 -9.65 8.63
CA GLY A 291 -18.64 -8.53 7.81
C GLY A 291 -17.47 -7.72 7.23
N PHE A 292 -17.76 -6.46 6.89
CA PHE A 292 -16.73 -5.46 6.64
C PHE A 292 -16.67 -4.41 7.75
N LEU A 293 -15.48 -3.88 7.98
CA LEU A 293 -15.26 -2.84 8.99
C LEU A 293 -15.74 -1.47 8.47
N GLY A 294 -16.78 -0.94 9.09
CA GLY A 294 -17.22 0.45 8.98
C GLY A 294 -16.78 1.28 10.18
N CYS A 295 -16.28 2.49 9.95
CA CYS A 295 -15.89 3.41 11.00
C CYS A 295 -16.71 4.70 10.93
N CYS A 296 -17.13 5.21 12.09
CA CYS A 296 -17.89 6.45 12.22
C CYS A 296 -17.24 7.37 13.25
N THR A 297 -16.86 8.58 12.87
CA THR A 297 -16.25 9.56 13.78
C THR A 297 -16.94 10.90 13.64
N TYR A 298 -17.60 11.36 14.70
CA TYR A 298 -18.03 12.75 14.77
C TYR A 298 -16.81 13.63 15.11
N VAL A 299 -16.43 14.50 14.19
CA VAL A 299 -15.26 15.36 14.34
C VAL A 299 -15.68 16.68 14.98
N GLU A 300 -15.02 17.06 16.05
CA GLU A 300 -15.21 18.37 16.68
C GLU A 300 -13.84 18.96 17.04
N LEU A 301 -13.37 19.89 16.22
CA LEU A 301 -12.03 20.45 16.35
C LEU A 301 -12.02 21.64 17.33
N SER A 302 -10.91 21.80 18.05
CA SER A 302 -10.68 23.01 18.84
C SER A 302 -10.33 24.18 17.93
N GLN A 303 -10.58 25.42 18.37
CA GLN A 303 -10.25 26.62 17.59
C GLN A 303 -8.76 26.76 17.26
N GLN A 304 -7.89 26.10 18.03
CA GLN A 304 -6.44 26.09 17.81
C GLN A 304 -6.01 25.04 16.78
N HIS A 305 -6.88 24.10 16.41
CA HIS A 305 -6.56 23.10 15.42
C HIS A 305 -6.44 23.76 14.03
N PRO A 306 -5.39 23.47 13.24
CA PRO A 306 -5.18 24.16 11.96
C PRO A 306 -6.28 23.88 10.94
N SER A 307 -6.95 22.74 11.06
CA SER A 307 -8.12 22.37 10.23
C SER A 307 -9.48 22.81 10.80
N PHE A 308 -9.51 23.68 11.82
CA PHE A 308 -10.77 24.19 12.40
C PHE A 308 -11.64 24.89 11.35
N GLY A 309 -12.94 24.60 11.32
CA GLY A 309 -13.88 25.19 10.37
C GLY A 309 -13.80 24.65 8.93
N THR A 310 -13.00 23.61 8.69
CA THR A 310 -13.01 22.87 7.41
C THR A 310 -14.34 22.13 7.21
N GLY A 311 -14.60 21.68 5.97
CA GLY A 311 -15.87 21.02 5.62
C GLY A 311 -16.14 19.70 6.36
N PHE A 312 -15.13 19.10 6.99
CA PHE A 312 -15.27 17.89 7.78
C PHE A 312 -15.44 18.16 9.29
N ASP A 313 -15.15 19.38 9.77
CA ASP A 313 -15.37 19.78 11.16
C ASP A 313 -16.87 19.82 11.46
N ARG A 314 -17.27 19.38 12.66
CA ARG A 314 -18.66 19.23 13.12
C ARG A 314 -19.52 18.32 12.23
N ASN A 315 -18.89 17.38 11.55
CA ASN A 315 -19.54 16.39 10.70
C ASN A 315 -19.13 14.97 11.11
N VAL A 316 -19.98 13.99 10.77
CA VAL A 316 -19.64 12.58 10.92
C VAL A 316 -18.89 12.10 9.68
N ILE A 317 -17.71 11.54 9.91
CA ILE A 317 -16.89 10.91 8.88
C ILE A 317 -17.17 9.42 8.91
N TYR A 318 -17.71 8.93 7.79
CA TYR A 318 -17.93 7.51 7.52
C TYR A 318 -16.76 6.99 6.68
N SER A 319 -16.09 5.96 7.17
CA SER A 319 -14.92 5.40 6.51
C SER A 319 -14.88 3.89 6.56
N THR A 320 -13.98 3.34 5.77
CA THR A 320 -13.59 1.93 5.79
C THR A 320 -12.07 1.84 5.83
N THR A 321 -11.54 0.62 5.89
CA THR A 321 -10.08 0.39 5.90
C THR A 321 -9.29 1.00 4.72
N GLY A 322 -9.94 1.40 3.62
CA GLY A 322 -9.25 1.87 2.43
C GLY A 322 -9.82 3.12 1.76
N SER A 323 -10.90 3.71 2.27
CA SER A 323 -11.55 4.83 1.58
C SER A 323 -12.54 5.59 2.45
N LEU A 324 -12.70 6.88 2.15
CA LEU A 324 -13.85 7.70 2.55
C LEU A 324 -14.95 7.73 1.47
N ASP A 325 -14.61 7.41 0.22
CA ASP A 325 -15.50 7.62 -0.94
C ASP A 325 -15.96 6.32 -1.64
N SER A 326 -15.70 5.14 -1.06
CA SER A 326 -16.10 3.87 -1.69
C SER A 326 -17.58 3.60 -1.49
N ASP A 327 -18.18 2.70 -2.27
CA ASP A 327 -19.56 2.27 -2.02
C ASP A 327 -19.70 1.66 -0.63
N PHE A 328 -18.69 0.94 -0.12
CA PHE A 328 -18.64 0.52 1.28
C PHE A 328 -18.68 1.66 2.31
N ALA A 329 -18.12 2.84 2.01
CA ALA A 329 -18.21 3.98 2.93
C ALA A 329 -19.61 4.60 2.92
N LYS A 330 -20.31 4.53 1.77
CA LYS A 330 -21.73 4.90 1.67
C LYS A 330 -22.60 3.90 2.43
N MET A 331 -22.36 2.60 2.28
CA MET A 331 -23.04 1.56 3.05
C MET A 331 -22.82 1.74 4.56
N THR A 332 -21.59 2.07 5.00
CA THR A 332 -21.35 2.45 6.42
C THR A 332 -22.25 3.59 6.87
N ARG A 333 -22.42 4.63 6.04
CA ARG A 333 -23.32 5.74 6.36
C ARG A 333 -24.77 5.30 6.43
N GLU A 334 -25.24 4.52 5.47
CA GLU A 334 -26.63 4.04 5.40
C GLU A 334 -27.01 3.23 6.64
N HIS A 335 -26.12 2.34 7.10
CA HIS A 335 -26.31 1.57 8.32
C HIS A 335 -26.19 2.42 9.60
N CYS A 336 -25.24 3.35 9.66
CA CYS A 336 -24.85 3.98 10.92
C CYS A 336 -25.37 5.41 11.13
N ALA A 337 -26.00 6.06 10.15
CA ALA A 337 -26.51 7.43 10.29
C ALA A 337 -27.58 7.58 11.39
N GLN A 338 -28.34 6.51 11.66
CA GLN A 338 -29.29 6.45 12.77
C GLN A 338 -28.64 6.64 14.16
N TYR A 339 -27.31 6.45 14.28
CA TYR A 339 -26.56 6.59 15.53
C TYR A 339 -25.81 7.93 15.67
N GLU A 340 -25.99 8.90 14.76
CA GLU A 340 -25.24 10.18 14.81
C GLU A 340 -25.38 10.92 16.15
N LYS A 341 -26.54 10.83 16.80
CA LYS A 341 -26.75 11.42 18.13
C LYS A 341 -25.78 10.85 19.16
N LEU A 342 -25.51 9.54 19.13
CA LEU A 342 -24.53 8.89 19.99
C LEU A 342 -23.11 9.37 19.66
N PHE A 343 -22.76 9.46 18.38
CA PHE A 343 -21.43 9.89 17.97
C PHE A 343 -21.12 11.32 18.47
N LYS A 344 -22.13 12.20 18.47
CA LYS A 344 -22.01 13.57 19.02
C LYS A 344 -21.83 13.63 20.54
N GLN A 345 -22.28 12.62 21.28
CA GLN A 345 -22.01 12.51 22.72
C GLN A 345 -20.55 12.13 23.02
N TYR A 346 -19.88 11.54 22.02
CA TYR A 346 -18.48 11.10 22.07
C TYR A 346 -17.67 11.76 20.95
N PRO A 347 -17.54 13.11 20.95
CA PRO A 347 -16.79 13.79 19.92
C PRO A 347 -15.36 13.27 19.86
N ASN A 348 -14.83 13.16 18.64
CA ASN A 348 -13.49 12.63 18.37
C ASN A 348 -13.26 11.22 18.92
N HIS A 349 -14.30 10.39 18.96
CA HIS A 349 -14.18 8.95 19.11
C HIS A 349 -14.55 8.27 17.80
N THR A 350 -13.73 7.31 17.38
CA THR A 350 -14.02 6.46 16.22
C THR A 350 -14.81 5.25 16.69
N PHE A 351 -16.09 5.19 16.36
CA PHE A 351 -16.92 4.00 16.53
C PHE A 351 -16.62 3.03 15.39
N LEU A 352 -16.49 1.75 15.71
CA LEU A 352 -16.17 0.69 14.77
C LEU A 352 -17.28 -0.34 14.76
N PHE A 353 -17.85 -0.58 13.59
CA PHE A 353 -18.90 -1.55 13.36
C PHE A 353 -18.41 -2.65 12.43
N GLU A 354 -18.76 -3.90 12.72
CA GLU A 354 -18.79 -4.94 11.69
C GLU A 354 -20.17 -4.83 11.01
N ILE A 355 -20.16 -4.59 9.71
CA ILE A 355 -21.38 -4.42 8.91
C ILE A 355 -21.53 -5.64 8.01
N THR A 356 -22.69 -6.28 8.08
CA THR A 356 -23.11 -7.36 7.20
C THR A 356 -24.25 -6.85 6.34
N ASP A 357 -24.02 -6.69 5.05
CA ASP A 357 -24.99 -6.19 4.08
C ASP A 357 -25.29 -7.25 3.01
N GLU A 358 -26.50 -7.25 2.47
CA GLU A 358 -26.93 -8.20 1.43
C GLU A 358 -26.12 -8.07 0.12
N ASN A 359 -25.56 -6.89 -0.15
CA ASN A 359 -24.74 -6.61 -1.32
C ASN A 359 -23.26 -6.98 -1.11
N ASP A 360 -22.84 -7.40 0.09
CA ASP A 360 -21.50 -7.89 0.39
C ASP A 360 -21.56 -9.34 0.92
N VAL A 361 -21.58 -10.29 -0.02
CA VAL A 361 -21.68 -11.72 0.33
C VAL A 361 -20.37 -12.19 0.97
N HIS A 362 -20.44 -12.44 2.27
CA HIS A 362 -19.39 -13.05 3.06
C HIS A 362 -19.48 -14.59 3.08
N ILE A 363 -18.50 -15.23 3.73
CA ILE A 363 -18.32 -16.69 3.69
C ILE A 363 -19.20 -17.38 4.72
N ILE A 364 -19.40 -16.72 5.86
CA ILE A 364 -20.33 -17.14 6.89
C ILE A 364 -21.65 -16.42 6.65
N ASN A 365 -22.75 -17.16 6.78
CA ASN A 365 -24.09 -16.58 6.76
C ASN A 365 -24.32 -15.85 8.09
N GLU A 366 -24.19 -14.54 8.06
CA GLU A 366 -24.42 -13.66 9.20
C GLU A 366 -25.81 -13.01 9.10
N HIS A 367 -26.34 -12.55 10.23
CA HIS A 367 -27.53 -11.71 10.22
C HIS A 367 -27.19 -10.31 9.71
N PHE A 368 -27.97 -9.80 8.76
CA PHE A 368 -27.75 -8.46 8.22
C PHE A 368 -27.91 -7.35 9.28
N GLY A 369 -27.14 -6.28 9.08
CA GLY A 369 -27.09 -5.10 9.93
C GLY A 369 -25.67 -4.82 10.44
N GLU A 370 -25.62 -3.97 11.45
CA GLU A 370 -24.39 -3.44 12.01
C GLU A 370 -24.24 -3.81 13.49
N ILE A 371 -23.04 -4.24 13.86
CA ILE A 371 -22.69 -4.67 15.20
C ILE A 371 -21.54 -3.80 15.69
N LEU A 372 -21.74 -3.07 16.80
CA LEU A 372 -20.69 -2.27 17.41
C LEU A 372 -19.61 -3.22 17.93
N ILE A 373 -18.38 -3.06 17.47
CA ILE A 373 -17.23 -3.91 17.85
C ILE A 373 -16.09 -3.12 18.47
N GLY A 374 -16.11 -1.78 18.43
CA GLY A 374 -15.07 -0.97 19.03
C GLY A 374 -15.41 0.50 19.15
N MET A 375 -14.68 1.19 20.02
CA MET A 375 -14.65 2.63 20.11
C MET A 375 -13.24 3.08 20.53
N ILE A 376 -12.67 4.03 19.81
CA ILE A 376 -11.29 4.49 20.02
C ILE A 376 -11.27 6.01 20.18
N ASP A 377 -10.68 6.49 21.27
CA ASP A 377 -10.35 7.92 21.44
C ASP A 377 -9.30 8.30 20.39
N VAL A 378 -9.64 9.26 19.52
CA VAL A 378 -8.78 9.67 18.40
C VAL A 378 -7.49 10.34 18.88
N ARG A 379 -7.53 11.05 20.02
CA ARG A 379 -6.36 11.77 20.56
C ARG A 379 -5.39 10.78 21.19
N THR A 380 -5.87 9.91 22.07
CA THR A 380 -5.00 9.04 22.89
C THR A 380 -4.73 7.69 22.25
N GLY A 381 -5.59 7.25 21.32
CA GLY A 381 -5.55 5.89 20.79
C GLY A 381 -6.05 4.83 21.77
N ARG A 382 -6.59 5.22 22.93
CA ARG A 382 -7.19 4.30 23.90
C ARG A 382 -8.42 3.66 23.28
N GLN A 383 -8.40 2.34 23.22
CA GLN A 383 -9.57 1.52 22.88
C GLN A 383 -10.41 1.29 24.13
N PHE A 384 -11.73 1.39 23.98
CA PHE A 384 -12.69 1.02 25.02
C PHE A 384 -12.72 -0.50 25.18
N SER A 385 -12.78 -0.96 26.43
CA SER A 385 -12.97 -2.38 26.75
C SER A 385 -14.35 -2.88 26.31
N GLU A 386 -14.51 -4.19 26.18
CA GLU A 386 -15.77 -4.81 25.77
C GLU A 386 -16.92 -4.50 26.77
N HIS A 387 -16.61 -4.42 28.07
CA HIS A 387 -17.57 -3.99 29.08
C HIS A 387 -17.99 -2.52 28.92
N GLU A 388 -17.04 -1.61 28.63
CA GLU A 388 -17.39 -0.21 28.36
C GLU A 388 -18.25 -0.07 27.11
N LEU A 389 -17.97 -0.85 26.06
CA LEU A 389 -18.79 -0.89 24.85
C LEU A 389 -20.20 -1.44 25.10
N ASN A 390 -20.32 -2.49 25.92
CA ASN A 390 -21.62 -3.02 26.34
C ASN A 390 -22.42 -1.96 27.11
N ALA A 391 -21.79 -1.26 28.06
CA ALA A 391 -22.44 -0.20 28.82
C ALA A 391 -22.89 0.98 27.93
N VAL A 392 -22.11 1.34 26.90
CA VAL A 392 -22.51 2.34 25.90
C VAL A 392 -23.74 1.89 25.12
N ALA A 393 -23.73 0.65 24.62
CA ALA A 393 -24.85 0.09 23.87
C ALA A 393 -26.12 -0.02 24.73
N GLU A 394 -26.02 -0.57 25.94
CA GLU A 394 -27.14 -0.71 26.88
C GLU A 394 -27.80 0.63 27.21
N ARG A 395 -26.99 1.65 27.52
CA ARG A 395 -27.52 2.99 27.82
C ARG A 395 -28.20 3.60 26.60
N PHE A 396 -27.59 3.48 25.41
CA PHE A 396 -28.21 3.98 24.18
C PHE A 396 -29.55 3.28 23.91
N ASN A 397 -29.57 1.95 24.04
CA ASN A 397 -30.73 1.10 23.78
C ASN A 397 -31.89 1.35 24.77
N ALA A 398 -31.58 1.73 26.00
CA ALA A 398 -32.58 2.10 27.01
C ALA A 398 -33.26 3.45 26.73
N GLU A 399 -32.60 4.34 25.99
CA GLU A 399 -33.04 5.73 25.78
C GLU A 399 -33.58 6.00 24.37
N ASN A 400 -33.46 5.05 23.43
CA ASN A 400 -33.76 5.27 22.01
C ASN A 400 -34.49 4.06 21.40
N ASP A 401 -35.35 4.32 20.41
CA ASP A 401 -36.11 3.27 19.72
C ASP A 401 -35.24 2.38 18.82
N VAL A 402 -34.12 2.93 18.33
CA VAL A 402 -33.13 2.18 17.55
C VAL A 402 -32.17 1.47 18.50
N GLN A 403 -31.81 0.24 18.17
CA GLN A 403 -31.00 -0.63 19.01
C GLN A 403 -29.61 -0.87 18.39
N ILE A 404 -28.55 -0.64 19.16
CA ILE A 404 -27.18 -1.03 18.82
C ILE A 404 -26.96 -2.47 19.29
N LYS A 405 -26.48 -3.31 18.37
CA LYS A 405 -26.11 -4.70 18.66
C LYS A 405 -24.65 -4.80 19.10
N ARG A 406 -24.38 -5.80 19.95
CA ARG A 406 -23.05 -6.19 20.42
C ARG A 406 -22.82 -7.69 20.14
N PRO A 407 -21.58 -8.11 19.87
CA PRO A 407 -21.27 -9.53 19.69
C PRO A 407 -21.38 -10.29 21.01
N GLU A 408 -21.63 -11.59 20.94
CA GLU A 408 -21.57 -12.49 22.10
C GLU A 408 -20.15 -12.53 22.68
N MET A 409 -20.06 -12.61 24.01
CA MET A 409 -18.80 -12.66 24.76
C MET A 409 -18.78 -13.84 25.72
N LEU A 410 -17.66 -14.56 25.73
CA LEU A 410 -17.37 -15.63 26.66
C LEU A 410 -16.28 -15.16 27.62
N GLU A 411 -16.55 -15.16 28.91
CA GLU A 411 -15.66 -14.58 29.92
C GLU A 411 -14.92 -15.62 30.74
N LYS A 412 -13.67 -15.30 31.10
CA LYS A 412 -12.85 -16.01 32.09
C LYS A 412 -12.74 -17.51 31.84
N LEU A 413 -12.57 -17.87 30.57
CA LEU A 413 -12.32 -19.26 30.17
C LEU A 413 -10.81 -19.51 30.13
N THR A 414 -10.40 -20.75 30.36
CA THR A 414 -9.03 -21.14 30.04
C THR A 414 -8.84 -21.18 28.52
N PHE A 415 -7.67 -20.81 28.03
CA PHE A 415 -7.37 -20.82 26.60
C PHE A 415 -7.55 -22.22 26.00
N GLY A 416 -7.19 -23.28 26.74
CA GLY A 416 -7.46 -24.67 26.36
C GLY A 416 -8.95 -24.96 26.15
N ARG A 417 -9.82 -24.44 27.02
CA ARG A 417 -11.28 -24.59 26.85
C ARG A 417 -11.78 -23.83 25.63
N LEU A 418 -11.28 -22.62 25.37
CA LEU A 418 -11.63 -21.85 24.18
C LEU A 418 -11.27 -22.59 22.89
N LYS A 419 -10.09 -23.24 22.83
CA LYS A 419 -9.69 -24.10 21.70
C LYS A 419 -10.67 -25.25 21.46
N GLU A 420 -11.16 -25.90 22.51
CA GLU A 420 -12.17 -26.97 22.36
C GLU A 420 -13.51 -26.44 21.82
N ILE A 421 -13.95 -25.26 22.28
CA ILE A 421 -15.15 -24.60 21.74
C ILE A 421 -14.94 -24.27 20.26
N LEU A 422 -13.80 -23.65 19.91
CA LEU A 422 -13.47 -23.23 18.55
C LEU A 422 -13.57 -24.36 17.52
N LYS A 423 -13.27 -25.61 17.90
CA LYS A 423 -13.38 -26.78 17.01
C LYS A 423 -14.80 -27.05 16.53
N THR A 424 -15.81 -26.56 17.24
CA THR A 424 -17.23 -26.89 17.03
C THR A 424 -18.07 -25.74 16.52
N VAL A 425 -17.56 -24.51 16.53
CA VAL A 425 -18.34 -23.35 16.09
C VAL A 425 -18.43 -23.26 14.57
N GLU A 426 -19.56 -22.74 14.09
CA GLU A 426 -19.84 -22.53 12.66
C GLU A 426 -19.74 -21.05 12.24
N HIS A 427 -19.22 -20.18 13.12
CA HIS A 427 -18.91 -18.78 12.83
C HIS A 427 -17.41 -18.57 12.56
N GLU A 428 -16.98 -17.34 12.24
CA GLU A 428 -15.59 -17.05 11.82
C GLU A 428 -14.53 -17.40 12.88
N GLY A 429 -14.89 -17.21 14.16
CA GLY A 429 -14.07 -17.53 15.31
C GLY A 429 -14.21 -16.47 16.39
N PHE A 430 -13.12 -16.13 17.08
CA PHE A 430 -13.11 -15.18 18.21
C PHE A 430 -12.02 -14.11 18.08
N MET A 431 -12.29 -12.93 18.63
CA MET A 431 -11.28 -11.97 19.07
C MET A 431 -10.95 -12.30 20.53
N VAL A 432 -9.67 -12.55 20.83
CA VAL A 432 -9.25 -13.09 22.15
C VAL A 432 -8.49 -12.04 22.93
N PHE A 433 -8.96 -11.78 24.14
CA PHE A 433 -8.42 -10.80 25.07
C PHE A 433 -7.84 -11.50 26.29
N ASP A 434 -6.83 -10.89 26.90
CA ASP A 434 -6.38 -11.28 28.23
C ASP A 434 -7.47 -10.93 29.25
N ALA A 435 -7.88 -11.90 30.08
CA ALA A 435 -9.00 -11.67 31.00
C ALA A 435 -8.67 -10.67 32.13
N GLU A 436 -7.39 -10.51 32.48
CA GLU A 436 -6.97 -9.59 33.55
C GLU A 436 -6.70 -8.19 33.01
N THR A 437 -5.87 -8.09 31.97
CA THR A 437 -5.44 -6.79 31.42
C THR A 437 -6.41 -6.22 30.41
N GLN A 438 -7.34 -7.03 29.89
CA GLN A 438 -8.26 -6.69 28.80
C GLN A 438 -7.53 -6.34 27.49
N GLU A 439 -6.25 -6.71 27.37
CA GLU A 439 -5.46 -6.49 26.16
C GLU A 439 -5.90 -7.46 25.04
N LEU A 440 -6.10 -6.95 23.83
CA LEU A 440 -6.39 -7.77 22.66
C LEU A 440 -5.15 -8.55 22.21
N LEU A 441 -5.17 -9.87 22.38
CA LEU A 441 -4.03 -10.74 22.13
C LEU A 441 -3.92 -11.15 20.66
N PHE A 442 -5.00 -11.70 20.10
CA PHE A 442 -5.02 -12.22 18.73
C PHE A 442 -6.44 -12.51 18.22
N LYS A 443 -6.52 -12.82 16.93
CA LYS A 443 -7.70 -13.41 16.30
C LYS A 443 -7.54 -14.93 16.30
N LEU A 444 -8.58 -15.66 16.68
CA LEU A 444 -8.61 -17.12 16.68
C LEU A 444 -9.68 -17.59 15.70
N LYS A 445 -9.28 -18.17 14.56
CA LYS A 445 -10.18 -18.55 13.46
C LYS A 445 -10.65 -19.98 13.58
N SER A 446 -11.94 -20.24 13.35
CA SER A 446 -12.49 -21.60 13.43
C SER A 446 -12.03 -22.47 12.26
N PRO A 447 -11.90 -23.80 12.45
CA PRO A 447 -11.72 -24.72 11.33
C PRO A 447 -12.82 -24.58 10.28
N TYR A 448 -14.07 -24.43 10.73
CA TYR A 448 -15.23 -24.30 9.84
C TYR A 448 -15.05 -23.14 8.86
N TYR A 449 -14.69 -21.95 9.36
CA TYR A 449 -14.44 -20.79 8.52
C TYR A 449 -13.23 -20.97 7.61
N LEU A 450 -12.10 -21.43 8.15
CA LEU A 450 -10.87 -21.60 7.37
C LEU A 450 -11.05 -22.61 6.22
N VAL A 451 -11.76 -23.71 6.46
CA VAL A 451 -12.10 -24.71 5.45
C VAL A 451 -13.08 -24.12 4.42
N SER A 452 -14.19 -23.52 4.88
CA SER A 452 -15.20 -22.91 4.00
C SER A 452 -14.60 -21.85 3.09
N LYS A 453 -13.71 -21.02 3.63
CA LYS A 453 -13.03 -19.96 2.88
C LYS A 453 -11.98 -20.49 1.91
N PHE A 454 -11.22 -21.50 2.31
CA PHE A 454 -10.19 -22.08 1.45
C PHE A 454 -10.82 -22.74 0.22
N PHE A 455 -11.91 -23.51 0.42
CA PHE A 455 -12.60 -24.25 -0.63
C PHE A 455 -13.63 -23.43 -1.40
N GLY A 456 -14.42 -22.57 -0.72
CA GLY A 456 -15.46 -21.74 -1.35
C GLY A 456 -14.95 -20.72 -2.37
N ARG A 457 -13.65 -20.39 -2.35
CA ARG A 457 -12.99 -19.56 -3.38
C ARG A 457 -12.18 -20.36 -4.41
N SER A 458 -12.48 -21.65 -4.63
CA SER A 458 -11.72 -22.54 -5.53
C SER A 458 -12.47 -22.86 -6.82
N ASN A 459 -11.77 -22.78 -7.95
CA ASN A 459 -12.11 -23.51 -9.18
C ASN A 459 -10.95 -24.49 -9.48
N GLU A 460 -11.23 -25.59 -10.19
CA GLU A 460 -10.39 -26.80 -10.38
C GLU A 460 -8.93 -26.56 -10.85
N GLY A 461 -8.57 -25.38 -11.37
CA GLY A 461 -7.24 -25.09 -11.94
C GLY A 461 -6.18 -24.43 -11.03
N ASN A 462 -6.43 -24.22 -9.73
CA ASN A 462 -5.72 -23.15 -8.97
C ASN A 462 -4.79 -23.57 -7.82
N ILE A 463 -4.57 -24.86 -7.52
CA ILE A 463 -3.79 -25.25 -6.33
C ILE A 463 -2.36 -24.66 -6.32
N GLY A 464 -1.66 -24.66 -7.47
CA GLY A 464 -0.30 -24.09 -7.56
C GLY A 464 -0.26 -22.57 -7.32
N ARG A 465 -1.27 -21.83 -7.80
CA ARG A 465 -1.42 -20.39 -7.55
C ARG A 465 -1.79 -20.10 -6.09
N LYS A 466 -2.49 -21.02 -5.42
CA LYS A 466 -2.83 -20.95 -3.99
C LYS A 466 -1.67 -21.26 -3.05
N LEU A 467 -0.53 -21.76 -3.56
CA LEU A 467 0.71 -21.93 -2.76
C LEU A 467 1.61 -20.69 -2.83
N ASP A 468 1.12 -19.61 -3.43
CA ASP A 468 1.77 -18.32 -3.44
C ASP A 468 1.09 -17.37 -2.44
N LYS A 469 1.85 -16.97 -1.41
CA LYS A 469 1.41 -16.01 -0.38
C LYS A 469 0.91 -14.68 -0.97
N ARG A 470 1.30 -14.32 -2.21
CA ARG A 470 0.81 -13.11 -2.89
C ARG A 470 -0.66 -13.20 -3.32
N HIS A 471 -1.23 -14.40 -3.30
CA HIS A 471 -2.55 -14.71 -3.85
C HIS A 471 -3.52 -15.35 -2.85
N VAL A 472 -3.11 -15.53 -1.60
CA VAL A 472 -4.00 -16.04 -0.54
C VAL A 472 -4.06 -15.08 0.63
N ASP A 473 -5.11 -15.24 1.43
CA ASP A 473 -5.26 -14.51 2.69
C ASP A 473 -4.29 -15.05 3.74
N GLU A 474 -3.98 -14.19 4.70
CA GLU A 474 -2.87 -14.37 5.62
C GLU A 474 -2.92 -15.57 6.55
N GLU A 475 -4.13 -15.97 6.92
CA GLU A 475 -4.40 -17.07 7.82
C GLU A 475 -3.92 -18.42 7.23
N TYR A 476 -3.67 -18.46 5.92
CA TYR A 476 -3.12 -19.63 5.23
C TYR A 476 -1.61 -19.59 5.03
N TYR A 477 -0.91 -18.53 5.44
CA TYR A 477 0.54 -18.47 5.27
C TYR A 477 1.28 -19.58 6.04
N PRO A 478 0.91 -19.93 7.28
CA PRO A 478 1.49 -21.09 7.97
C PRO A 478 1.24 -22.40 7.22
N LEU A 479 0.04 -22.59 6.65
CA LEU A 479 -0.29 -23.75 5.83
C LEU A 479 0.59 -23.82 4.58
N ILE A 480 0.81 -22.69 3.89
CA ILE A 480 1.69 -22.63 2.72
C ILE A 480 3.13 -23.00 3.10
N ASP A 481 3.64 -22.49 4.22
CA ASP A 481 4.99 -22.81 4.68
C ASP A 481 5.10 -24.31 5.00
N HIS A 482 4.11 -24.88 5.69
CA HIS A 482 4.04 -26.31 5.96
C HIS A 482 4.00 -27.16 4.69
N ILE A 483 3.20 -26.76 3.69
CA ILE A 483 3.15 -27.46 2.39
C ILE A 483 4.50 -27.36 1.66
N ARG A 484 5.19 -26.22 1.73
CA ARG A 484 6.52 -26.05 1.11
C ARG A 484 7.57 -26.94 1.79
N GLU A 485 7.55 -27.03 3.11
CA GLU A 485 8.43 -27.94 3.87
C GLU A 485 8.16 -29.41 3.50
N HIS A 486 6.92 -29.77 3.17
CA HIS A 486 6.50 -31.14 2.84
C HIS A 486 6.19 -31.34 1.34
N GLN A 487 6.75 -30.51 0.46
CA GLN A 487 6.32 -30.40 -0.94
C GLN A 487 6.40 -31.72 -1.70
N ALA A 488 7.44 -32.51 -1.49
CA ALA A 488 7.61 -33.81 -2.14
C ALA A 488 6.54 -34.83 -1.73
N VAL A 489 6.06 -34.77 -0.48
CA VAL A 489 4.97 -35.62 0.01
C VAL A 489 3.64 -35.08 -0.51
N PHE A 490 3.38 -33.79 -0.32
CA PHE A 490 2.14 -33.14 -0.74
C PHE A 490 1.86 -33.30 -2.24
N ASN A 491 2.88 -33.18 -3.10
CA ASN A 491 2.73 -33.34 -4.55
C ASN A 491 2.32 -34.76 -4.97
N ARG A 492 2.66 -35.78 -4.17
CA ARG A 492 2.32 -37.20 -4.43
C ARG A 492 0.92 -37.59 -3.97
N LEU A 493 0.27 -36.76 -3.15
CA LEU A 493 -1.08 -37.02 -2.64
C LEU A 493 -2.15 -36.84 -3.73
N GLY A 494 -3.17 -37.69 -3.69
CA GLY A 494 -4.41 -37.50 -4.43
C GLY A 494 -5.19 -36.27 -3.94
N GLU A 495 -6.23 -35.88 -4.67
CA GLU A 495 -7.00 -34.67 -4.32
C GLU A 495 -7.68 -34.76 -2.95
N LEU A 496 -8.34 -35.90 -2.66
CA LEU A 496 -8.97 -36.14 -1.36
C LEU A 496 -7.94 -36.17 -0.22
N ASP A 497 -6.76 -36.75 -0.45
CA ASP A 497 -5.69 -36.81 0.55
C ASP A 497 -5.07 -35.42 0.80
N LYS A 498 -4.99 -34.56 -0.23
CA LYS A 498 -4.57 -33.15 -0.08
C LYS A 498 -5.58 -32.35 0.74
N ILE A 499 -6.87 -32.60 0.54
CA ILE A 499 -7.93 -31.97 1.33
C ILE A 499 -7.80 -32.43 2.80
N ALA A 500 -7.65 -33.73 3.04
CA ALA A 500 -7.46 -34.27 4.37
C ALA A 500 -6.20 -33.69 5.05
N PHE A 501 -5.08 -33.59 4.33
CA PHE A 501 -3.84 -32.97 4.79
C PHE A 501 -4.05 -31.51 5.24
N ILE A 502 -4.78 -30.72 4.44
CA ILE A 502 -5.08 -29.32 4.77
C ILE A 502 -6.01 -29.23 5.99
N GLN A 503 -7.06 -30.07 6.04
CA GLN A 503 -8.00 -30.10 7.16
C GLN A 503 -7.33 -30.53 8.47
N GLU A 504 -6.41 -31.49 8.42
CA GLU A 504 -5.62 -31.91 9.56
C GLU A 504 -4.72 -30.78 10.06
N PHE A 505 -3.99 -30.12 9.16
CA PHE A 505 -3.16 -28.97 9.52
C PHE A 505 -3.98 -27.87 10.20
N ILE A 506 -5.12 -27.48 9.61
CA ILE A 506 -5.99 -26.43 10.16
C ILE A 506 -6.50 -26.79 11.56
N ARG A 507 -6.91 -28.05 11.77
CA ARG A 507 -7.37 -28.52 13.09
C ARG A 507 -6.27 -28.53 14.14
N ASN A 508 -5.04 -28.82 13.74
CA ASN A 508 -3.88 -28.88 14.63
C ASN A 508 -3.21 -27.50 14.84
N SER A 509 -3.58 -26.48 14.07
CA SER A 509 -3.04 -25.12 14.16
C SER A 509 -3.78 -24.24 15.18
N ILE A 510 -4.59 -24.86 16.04
CA ILE A 510 -5.47 -24.22 17.02
C ILE A 510 -4.90 -24.39 18.41
#